data_AF-A0A6I3BC02-F1
#
_entry.id   AF-A0A6I3BC02-F1
#
_cell.length_a   1.000
_cell.length_b   1.000
_cell.length_c   1.000
_cell.angle_alpha   90.00
_cell.angle_beta   90.00
_cell.angle_gamma   90.00
#
_symmetry.space_group_name_H-M   'P 1'
#
loop_
_entity.id
_entity.type
_entity.pdbx_description
1 polymer ?
#
loop_
_entity_poly.entity_id
_entity_poly.type
_entity_poly.pdbx_seq_one_letter_code
_entity_poly.pdbx_strand_id
1 'polypeptide(L)'
;TYAVIGSRTVGNEMVRLRIAAASDTAVKSDDVDFLIKSPTPTTWIIGRTYTHQKTDLLDAHQHQDGVIIKYDHPDEVQSTNQEITFAANIPPVEQAAKLSGSEFFELASRLIKQQGVHLTDGSISFRLRSLGFNVGELFMYENQTADAKAAIDQAPKRAALAITSVSNSYKQTTSGWSIALDNIGTYANNYLTRAIIAKFGLAANPPEDSVYASFAPQDERLELDGENMYSIHFEKDQIPPARFFWSLTVYDRDGFMIPNELRRFGLRSCDNLEYGSDGSLDIYLGPIKTDQFPESNWIPTVKGLVTVTIRLYGPSSDVLTGRWEPPAFSRVAN
;
A
#
# COMPACT_ATOMS: atom_id res chain seq x y z
N THR A 1 0.33 -0.14 -10.78
CA THR A 1 1.43 0.79 -11.05
C THR A 1 2.00 0.46 -12.41
N TYR A 2 1.93 1.42 -13.34
CA TYR A 2 2.49 1.26 -14.70
C TYR A 2 3.78 2.07 -14.90
N ALA A 3 4.11 2.96 -13.96
CA ALA A 3 5.39 3.66 -13.92
C ALA A 3 5.73 4.03 -12.47
N VAL A 4 7.03 4.03 -12.14
CA VAL A 4 7.58 4.59 -10.90
C VAL A 4 8.81 5.41 -11.25
N ILE A 5 8.76 6.70 -10.92
CA ILE A 5 9.87 7.64 -11.09
C ILE A 5 10.19 8.22 -9.72
N GLY A 6 11.45 8.10 -9.28
CA GLY A 6 11.90 8.62 -8.00
C GLY A 6 13.32 8.21 -7.66
N SER A 7 13.74 8.41 -6.42
CA SER A 7 15.13 8.25 -5.98
C SER A 7 15.76 6.89 -6.28
N ARG A 8 14.95 5.82 -6.32
CA ARG A 8 15.43 4.49 -6.73
C ARG A 8 15.77 4.39 -8.21
N THR A 9 14.97 5.00 -9.07
CA THR A 9 15.05 4.83 -10.53
C THR A 9 15.89 5.91 -11.22
N VAL A 10 15.84 7.15 -10.72
CA VAL A 10 16.52 8.31 -11.34
C VAL A 10 17.42 9.09 -10.38
N GLY A 11 17.58 8.63 -9.13
CA GLY A 11 18.38 9.35 -8.13
C GLY A 11 17.77 10.70 -7.76
N ASN A 12 18.62 11.72 -7.62
CA ASN A 12 18.21 13.09 -7.26
C ASN A 12 18.08 14.01 -8.48
N GLU A 13 18.11 13.44 -9.69
CA GLU A 13 18.06 14.21 -10.93
C GLU A 13 16.67 14.79 -11.18
N MET A 14 16.63 15.99 -11.74
CA MET A 14 15.41 16.53 -12.33
C MET A 14 15.10 15.77 -13.62
N VAL A 15 13.85 15.35 -13.79
CA VAL A 15 13.41 14.59 -14.97
C VAL A 15 12.10 15.14 -15.52
N ARG A 16 12.01 15.15 -16.85
CA ARG A 16 10.82 15.57 -17.61
C ARG A 16 10.08 14.32 -18.06
N LEU A 17 8.82 14.24 -17.63
CA LEU A 17 7.94 13.12 -17.94
C LEU A 17 6.86 13.59 -18.89
N ARG A 18 6.61 12.81 -19.94
CA ARG A 18 5.41 12.94 -20.76
C ARG A 18 4.53 11.71 -20.55
N ILE A 19 3.28 11.92 -20.15
CA ILE A 19 2.29 10.85 -20.00
C ILE A 19 1.33 10.95 -21.18
N ALA A 20 1.24 9.89 -21.97
CA ALA A 20 0.35 9.80 -23.12
C ALA A 20 -0.56 8.58 -23.01
N ALA A 21 -1.73 8.62 -23.64
CA ALA A 21 -2.60 7.43 -23.70
C ALA A 21 -1.88 6.28 -24.42
N ALA A 22 -2.18 5.03 -24.06
CA ALA A 22 -1.60 3.86 -24.74
C ALA A 22 -1.95 3.80 -26.24
N SER A 23 -3.08 4.38 -26.66
CA SER A 23 -3.49 4.51 -28.07
C SER A 23 -2.75 5.62 -28.83
N ASP A 24 -2.05 6.52 -28.13
CA ASP A 24 -1.33 7.61 -28.76
C ASP A 24 -0.06 7.09 -29.45
N THR A 25 0.12 7.47 -30.71
CA THR A 25 1.31 7.14 -31.53
C THR A 25 2.54 7.99 -31.19
N ALA A 26 2.43 8.94 -30.26
CA ALA A 26 3.52 9.79 -29.83
C ALA A 26 4.78 8.97 -29.48
N VAL A 27 5.91 9.41 -30.02
CA VAL A 27 7.25 8.94 -29.70
C VAL A 27 7.93 9.90 -28.74
N LYS A 28 8.91 9.40 -27.99
CA LYS A 28 9.70 10.22 -27.05
C LYS A 28 10.44 11.30 -27.85
N SER A 29 10.25 12.57 -27.48
CA SER A 29 11.00 13.71 -28.00
C SER A 29 12.27 13.96 -27.18
N ASP A 30 13.24 14.70 -27.73
CA ASP A 30 14.54 14.96 -27.08
C ASP A 30 14.42 15.82 -25.80
N ASP A 31 13.33 16.57 -25.66
CA ASP A 31 13.02 17.40 -24.50
C ASP A 31 12.26 16.65 -23.39
N VAL A 32 12.02 15.35 -23.56
CA VAL A 32 11.39 14.48 -22.59
C VAL A 32 12.39 13.40 -22.17
N ASP A 33 12.53 13.14 -20.88
CA ASP A 33 13.45 12.11 -20.40
C ASP A 33 12.77 10.73 -20.40
N PHE A 34 11.47 10.69 -20.05
CA PHE A 34 10.65 9.48 -20.09
C PHE A 34 9.27 9.73 -20.72
N LEU A 35 8.94 8.95 -21.74
CA LEU A 35 7.57 8.83 -22.25
C LEU A 35 6.88 7.63 -21.59
N ILE A 36 5.82 7.90 -20.85
CA ILE A 36 5.03 6.90 -20.12
C ILE A 36 3.68 6.74 -20.81
N LYS A 37 3.33 5.50 -21.17
CA LYS A 37 2.03 5.17 -21.76
C LYS A 37 1.04 4.77 -20.67
N SER A 38 0.01 5.57 -20.46
CA SER A 38 -1.08 5.26 -19.55
C SER A 38 -2.00 4.19 -20.16
N PRO A 39 -2.28 3.08 -19.45
CA PRO A 39 -3.19 2.05 -19.95
C PRO A 39 -4.66 2.47 -19.95
N THR A 40 -5.00 3.57 -19.25
CA THR A 40 -6.36 4.12 -19.16
C THR A 40 -6.36 5.64 -19.43
N PRO A 41 -7.48 6.24 -19.87
CA PRO A 41 -7.61 7.68 -20.03
C PRO A 41 -7.42 8.45 -18.71
N THR A 42 -7.82 7.87 -17.58
CA THR A 42 -7.57 8.46 -16.26
C THR A 42 -6.25 7.96 -15.68
N THR A 43 -5.44 8.89 -15.21
CA THR A 43 -4.17 8.65 -14.51
C THR A 43 -4.28 9.16 -13.08
N TRP A 44 -3.77 8.37 -12.12
CA TRP A 44 -3.57 8.83 -10.74
C TRP A 44 -2.07 8.90 -10.45
N ILE A 45 -1.61 10.07 -9.99
CA ILE A 45 -0.23 10.33 -9.61
C ILE A 45 -0.17 10.51 -8.10
N ILE A 46 0.77 9.82 -7.46
CA ILE A 46 1.07 9.96 -6.04
C ILE A 46 2.55 10.32 -5.88
N GLY A 47 2.82 11.48 -5.28
CA GLY A 47 4.17 11.91 -4.90
C GLY A 47 4.41 11.64 -3.42
N ARG A 48 5.61 11.16 -3.07
CA ARG A 48 6.05 11.03 -1.68
C ARG A 48 7.43 11.67 -1.54
N THR A 49 7.54 12.64 -0.67
CA THR A 49 8.80 13.34 -0.37
C THR A 49 9.25 12.93 1.03
N TYR A 50 10.46 12.40 1.14
CA TYR A 50 11.03 12.00 2.43
C TYR A 50 11.48 13.23 3.21
N THR A 51 11.27 13.19 4.53
CA THR A 51 11.86 14.13 5.48
C THR A 51 12.54 13.34 6.60
N HIS A 52 13.80 13.66 6.89
CA HIS A 52 14.55 13.04 7.96
C HIS A 52 14.14 13.63 9.30
N GLN A 53 14.06 14.95 9.37
CA GLN A 53 13.72 15.72 10.57
C GLN A 53 12.72 16.82 10.23
N LYS A 54 12.12 17.43 11.27
CA LYS A 54 11.08 18.46 11.09
C LYS A 54 11.57 19.68 10.31
N THR A 55 12.85 20.02 10.40
CA THR A 55 13.44 21.17 9.69
C THR A 55 13.51 20.94 8.17
N ASP A 56 13.47 19.69 7.70
CA ASP A 56 13.48 19.38 6.26
C ASP A 56 12.12 19.63 5.59
N LEU A 57 11.07 19.93 6.36
CA LEU A 57 9.74 20.20 5.81
C LEU A 57 9.75 21.37 4.83
N LEU A 58 10.60 22.38 5.06
CA LEU A 58 10.73 23.52 4.15
C LEU A 58 11.26 23.06 2.79
N ASP A 59 12.34 22.28 2.77
CA ASP A 59 12.95 21.77 1.55
C ASP A 59 12.01 20.78 0.83
N ALA A 60 11.28 19.96 1.60
CA ALA A 60 10.28 19.05 1.04
C ALA A 60 9.13 19.80 0.37
N HIS A 61 8.62 20.87 0.98
CA HIS A 61 7.60 21.72 0.35
C HIS A 61 8.13 22.44 -0.89
N GLN A 62 9.37 22.96 -0.85
CA GLN A 62 9.99 23.58 -2.03
C GLN A 62 10.14 22.58 -3.18
N HIS A 63 10.51 21.32 -2.88
CA HIS A 63 10.54 20.26 -3.88
C HIS A 63 9.14 19.98 -4.45
N GLN A 64 8.12 19.90 -3.59
CA GLN A 64 6.72 19.67 -3.99
C GLN A 64 6.19 20.80 -4.88
N ASP A 65 6.47 22.05 -4.52
CA ASP A 65 6.10 23.25 -5.29
C ASP A 65 6.83 23.29 -6.64
N GLY A 66 8.00 22.65 -6.74
CA GLY A 66 8.77 22.50 -7.98
C GLY A 66 8.19 21.46 -8.95
N VAL A 67 7.21 20.65 -8.55
CA VAL A 67 6.57 19.67 -9.43
C VAL A 67 5.55 20.37 -10.34
N ILE A 68 5.89 20.48 -11.62
CA ILE A 68 5.05 21.18 -12.61
C ILE A 68 4.32 20.15 -13.48
N ILE A 69 2.99 20.21 -13.51
CA ILE A 69 2.14 19.43 -14.41
C ILE A 69 1.56 20.35 -15.48
N LYS A 70 1.78 20.01 -16.76
CA LYS A 70 1.25 20.74 -17.92
C LYS A 70 0.52 19.79 -18.85
N TYR A 71 -0.52 20.29 -19.50
CA TYR A 71 -1.18 19.61 -20.61
C TYR A 71 -0.48 19.98 -21.91
N ASP A 72 -0.26 19.00 -22.79
CA ASP A 72 0.28 19.24 -24.14
C ASP A 72 -0.65 20.17 -24.95
N HIS A 73 -1.97 20.04 -24.74
CA HIS A 73 -3.02 20.80 -25.42
C HIS A 73 -3.98 21.41 -24.38
N PRO A 74 -3.58 22.49 -23.67
CA PRO A 74 -4.38 23.05 -22.57
C PRO A 74 -5.73 23.59 -23.03
N ASP A 75 -5.80 24.11 -24.26
CA ASP A 75 -7.04 24.65 -24.85
C ASP A 75 -8.05 23.55 -25.22
N GLU A 76 -7.61 22.31 -25.33
CA GLU A 76 -8.45 21.13 -25.63
C GLU A 76 -8.92 20.40 -24.37
N VAL A 77 -8.50 20.84 -23.18
CA VAL A 77 -8.92 20.25 -21.91
C VAL A 77 -10.39 20.58 -21.68
N GLN A 78 -11.27 19.70 -22.14
CA GLN A 78 -12.69 19.77 -21.80
C GLN A 78 -12.88 19.25 -20.37
N SER A 79 -13.54 20.03 -19.53
CA SER A 79 -14.09 19.51 -18.29
C SER A 79 -15.15 18.46 -18.64
N THR A 80 -14.80 17.19 -18.57
CA THR A 80 -15.80 16.13 -18.71
C THR A 80 -16.78 16.27 -17.55
N ASN A 81 -18.06 16.49 -17.85
CA ASN A 81 -19.12 16.30 -16.86
C ASN A 81 -18.97 14.87 -16.34
N GLN A 82 -18.59 14.71 -15.07
CA GLN A 82 -18.56 13.40 -14.45
C GLN A 82 -20.01 12.91 -14.33
N GLU A 83 -20.42 12.01 -15.22
CA GLU A 83 -21.69 11.27 -15.06
C GLU A 83 -21.70 10.39 -13.79
N ILE A 84 -20.54 10.21 -13.16
CA ILE A 84 -20.35 9.39 -11.97
C ILE A 84 -19.84 10.27 -10.84
N THR A 85 -20.72 10.54 -9.87
CA THR A 85 -20.37 11.30 -8.67
C THR A 85 -20.12 10.35 -7.51
N PHE A 86 -19.05 10.59 -6.76
CA PHE A 86 -18.75 9.89 -5.51
C PHE A 86 -18.86 10.85 -4.33
N ALA A 87 -19.17 10.34 -3.14
CA ALA A 87 -19.19 11.17 -1.94
C ALA A 87 -17.76 11.59 -1.57
N ALA A 88 -17.48 12.89 -1.55
CA ALA A 88 -16.13 13.40 -1.28
C ALA A 88 -15.64 13.12 0.16
N ASN A 89 -16.56 12.99 1.12
CA ASN A 89 -16.26 12.88 2.56
C ASN A 89 -16.35 11.46 3.12
N ILE A 90 -16.58 10.46 2.27
CA ILE A 90 -16.65 9.05 2.69
C ILE A 90 -15.47 8.33 2.07
N PRO A 91 -14.65 7.59 2.83
CA PRO A 91 -13.56 6.80 2.26
C PRO A 91 -14.07 5.90 1.11
N PRO A 92 -13.36 5.83 -0.04
CA PRO A 92 -13.81 5.02 -1.18
C PRO A 92 -14.06 3.54 -0.83
N VAL A 93 -13.27 2.97 0.08
CA VAL A 93 -13.44 1.59 0.56
C VAL A 93 -14.79 1.38 1.27
N GLU A 94 -15.25 2.37 2.03
CA GLU A 94 -16.56 2.32 2.71
C GLU A 94 -17.71 2.48 1.72
N GLN A 95 -17.54 3.35 0.72
CA GLN A 95 -18.53 3.49 -0.35
C GLN A 95 -18.67 2.17 -1.13
N ALA A 96 -17.55 1.56 -1.51
CA ALA A 96 -17.54 0.28 -2.23
C ALA A 96 -18.12 -0.87 -1.39
N ALA A 97 -17.87 -0.89 -0.07
CA ALA A 97 -18.39 -1.92 0.82
C ALA A 97 -19.92 -1.89 1.01
N LYS A 98 -20.56 -0.75 0.70
CA LYS A 98 -22.02 -0.57 0.82
C LYS A 98 -22.79 -0.96 -0.44
N LEU A 99 -22.11 -1.16 -1.57
CA LEU A 99 -22.77 -1.50 -2.83
C LEU A 99 -23.35 -2.92 -2.77
N SER A 100 -24.62 -3.04 -3.15
CA SER A 100 -25.21 -4.32 -3.53
C SER A 100 -24.54 -4.87 -4.80
N GLY A 101 -24.84 -6.14 -5.11
CA GLY A 101 -24.34 -6.77 -6.33
C GLY A 101 -24.74 -5.98 -7.59
N SER A 102 -26.02 -5.65 -7.73
CA SER A 102 -26.53 -4.89 -8.87
C SER A 102 -25.84 -3.53 -9.00
N GLU A 103 -25.79 -2.73 -7.93
CA GLU A 103 -25.15 -1.41 -7.93
C GLU A 103 -23.66 -1.50 -8.30
N PHE A 104 -22.95 -2.51 -7.80
CA PHE A 104 -21.55 -2.74 -8.14
C PHE A 104 -21.35 -3.02 -9.63
N PHE A 105 -22.12 -3.95 -10.22
CA PHE A 105 -21.98 -4.30 -11.63
C PHE A 105 -22.43 -3.16 -12.56
N GLU A 106 -23.48 -2.43 -12.20
CA GLU A 106 -23.93 -1.25 -12.97
C GLU A 106 -22.89 -0.12 -12.93
N LEU A 107 -22.33 0.18 -11.75
CA LEU A 107 -21.22 1.12 -11.61
C LEU A 107 -19.97 0.66 -12.38
N ALA A 108 -19.61 -0.62 -12.27
CA ALA A 108 -18.46 -1.19 -12.97
C ALA A 108 -18.61 -1.07 -14.49
N SER A 109 -19.82 -1.28 -15.04
CA SER A 109 -20.06 -1.14 -16.49
C SER A 109 -19.85 0.30 -16.97
N ARG A 110 -20.32 1.30 -16.21
CA ARG A 110 -20.11 2.72 -16.53
C ARG A 110 -18.63 3.10 -16.47
N LEU A 111 -17.93 2.67 -15.41
CA LEU A 111 -16.49 2.92 -15.26
C LEU A 111 -15.68 2.24 -16.37
N ILE A 112 -15.95 0.97 -16.68
CA ILE A 112 -15.25 0.23 -17.74
C ILE A 112 -15.54 0.84 -19.12
N LYS A 113 -16.76 1.29 -19.38
CA LYS A 113 -17.10 1.99 -20.63
C LYS A 113 -16.30 3.28 -20.81
N GLN A 114 -16.04 4.01 -19.72
CA GLN A 114 -15.24 5.24 -19.75
C GLN A 114 -13.74 4.97 -19.80
N GLN A 115 -13.25 3.99 -19.03
CA GLN A 115 -11.83 3.78 -18.79
C GLN A 115 -11.19 2.73 -19.71
N GLY A 116 -12.00 1.85 -20.30
CA GLY A 116 -11.54 0.63 -20.95
C GLY A 116 -11.19 -0.47 -19.95
N VAL A 117 -10.66 -1.57 -20.47
CA VAL A 117 -10.12 -2.70 -19.69
C VAL A 117 -8.63 -2.84 -19.95
N HIS A 118 -7.92 -3.49 -19.02
CA HIS A 118 -6.51 -3.78 -19.24
C HIS A 118 -6.36 -4.86 -20.33
N LEU A 119 -5.25 -4.82 -21.09
CA LEU A 119 -5.00 -5.77 -22.19
C LEU A 119 -5.01 -7.25 -21.75
N THR A 120 -4.79 -7.51 -20.47
CA THR A 120 -4.77 -8.87 -19.89
C THR A 120 -6.12 -9.34 -19.36
N ASP A 121 -7.15 -8.48 -19.35
CA ASP A 121 -8.48 -8.77 -18.78
C ASP A 121 -9.39 -9.60 -19.71
N GLY A 122 -8.89 -10.08 -20.85
CA GLY A 122 -9.70 -10.82 -21.82
C GLY A 122 -10.41 -12.05 -21.24
N SER A 123 -9.75 -12.79 -20.35
CA SER A 123 -10.33 -13.99 -19.73
C SER A 123 -11.48 -13.67 -18.77
N ILE A 124 -11.34 -12.66 -17.92
CA ILE A 124 -12.41 -12.24 -17.02
C ILE A 124 -13.55 -11.59 -17.81
N SER A 125 -13.23 -10.79 -18.83
CA SER A 125 -14.21 -10.17 -19.71
C SER A 125 -15.07 -11.20 -20.44
N PHE A 126 -14.49 -12.32 -20.88
CA PHE A 126 -15.24 -13.41 -21.48
C PHE A 126 -16.15 -14.12 -20.47
N ARG A 127 -15.66 -14.39 -19.26
CA ARG A 127 -16.44 -15.04 -18.20
C ARG A 127 -17.63 -14.20 -17.75
N LEU A 128 -17.46 -12.88 -17.68
CA LEU A 128 -18.51 -11.95 -17.26
C LEU A 128 -19.74 -11.96 -18.19
N ARG A 129 -19.59 -12.39 -19.45
CA ARG A 129 -20.71 -12.54 -20.39
C ARG A 129 -21.76 -13.54 -19.92
N SER A 130 -21.40 -14.54 -19.10
CA SER A 130 -22.39 -15.47 -18.54
C SER A 130 -23.36 -14.81 -17.56
N LEU A 131 -23.02 -13.61 -17.07
CA LEU A 131 -23.89 -12.78 -16.24
C LEU A 131 -24.61 -11.70 -17.06
N GLY A 132 -24.45 -11.70 -18.40
CA GLY A 132 -24.91 -10.64 -19.29
C GLY A 132 -24.10 -9.34 -19.20
N PHE A 133 -22.89 -9.39 -18.62
CA PHE A 133 -21.99 -8.25 -18.56
C PHE A 133 -21.04 -8.24 -19.76
N ASN A 134 -21.27 -7.32 -20.70
CA ASN A 134 -20.42 -7.11 -21.86
C ASN A 134 -19.58 -5.84 -21.68
N VAL A 135 -18.26 -5.97 -21.86
CA VAL A 135 -17.34 -4.83 -21.82
C VAL A 135 -17.69 -3.83 -22.92
N GLY A 136 -17.82 -2.56 -22.56
CA GLY A 136 -18.19 -1.45 -23.46
C GLY A 136 -19.69 -1.14 -23.51
N GLU A 137 -20.53 -2.02 -22.95
CA GLU A 137 -21.98 -1.82 -22.85
C GLU A 137 -22.38 -1.43 -21.42
N LEU A 138 -23.53 -0.77 -21.29
CA LEU A 138 -24.12 -0.54 -19.97
C LEU A 138 -24.77 -1.83 -19.49
N PHE A 139 -24.45 -2.21 -18.26
CA PHE A 139 -25.08 -3.34 -17.59
C PHE A 139 -26.39 -2.90 -16.96
N MET A 140 -27.45 -3.69 -17.15
CA MET A 140 -28.77 -3.45 -16.56
C MET A 140 -29.15 -4.71 -15.78
N TYR A 141 -29.16 -4.65 -14.45
CA TYR A 141 -29.45 -5.82 -13.62
C TYR A 141 -30.83 -6.41 -13.95
N GLU A 142 -31.82 -5.56 -14.19
CA GLU A 142 -33.19 -6.01 -14.39
C GLU A 142 -33.40 -6.90 -15.61
N ASN A 143 -32.55 -6.77 -16.62
CA ASN A 143 -32.62 -7.52 -17.87
C ASN A 143 -31.99 -8.92 -17.78
N GLN A 144 -31.39 -9.28 -16.64
CA GLN A 144 -30.67 -10.54 -16.50
C GLN A 144 -31.58 -11.71 -16.12
N THR A 145 -31.11 -12.93 -16.40
CA THR A 145 -31.79 -14.17 -16.01
C THR A 145 -31.86 -14.30 -14.48
N ALA A 146 -32.81 -15.09 -13.98
CA ALA A 146 -32.94 -15.34 -12.54
C ALA A 146 -31.64 -15.90 -11.92
N ASP A 147 -30.96 -16.80 -12.63
CA ASP A 147 -29.69 -17.38 -12.18
C ASP A 147 -28.57 -16.34 -12.11
N ALA A 148 -28.48 -15.45 -13.11
CA ALA A 148 -27.50 -14.37 -13.12
C ALA A 148 -27.78 -13.36 -11.99
N LYS A 149 -29.04 -12.97 -11.77
CA LYS A 149 -29.45 -12.11 -10.66
C LYS A 149 -29.04 -12.72 -9.30
N ALA A 150 -29.37 -13.99 -9.07
CA ALA A 150 -29.00 -14.70 -7.85
C ALA A 150 -27.48 -14.77 -7.64
N ALA A 151 -26.69 -14.98 -8.70
CA ALA A 151 -25.23 -14.96 -8.63
C ALA A 151 -24.67 -13.57 -8.30
N ILE A 152 -25.24 -12.52 -8.88
CA ILE A 152 -24.85 -11.12 -8.66
C ILE A 152 -25.15 -10.70 -7.22
N ASP A 153 -26.34 -11.03 -6.70
CA ASP A 153 -26.75 -10.64 -5.34
C ASP A 153 -25.85 -11.28 -4.26
N GLN A 154 -25.35 -12.49 -4.53
CA GLN A 154 -24.41 -13.18 -3.64
C GLN A 154 -22.95 -12.71 -3.80
N ALA A 155 -22.61 -12.00 -4.89
CA ALA A 155 -21.23 -11.67 -5.22
C ALA A 155 -20.52 -10.84 -4.14
N PRO A 156 -21.11 -9.79 -3.53
CA PRO A 156 -20.43 -9.01 -2.49
C PRO A 156 -19.99 -9.86 -1.29
N LYS A 157 -20.87 -10.73 -0.78
CA LYS A 157 -20.56 -11.61 0.35
C LYS A 157 -19.43 -12.60 0.00
N ARG A 158 -19.49 -13.21 -1.18
CA ARG A 158 -18.46 -14.16 -1.64
C ARG A 158 -17.12 -13.46 -1.88
N ALA A 159 -17.15 -12.27 -2.46
CA ALA A 159 -15.97 -11.45 -2.70
C ALA A 159 -15.30 -11.02 -1.39
N ALA A 160 -16.08 -10.58 -0.39
CA ALA A 160 -15.52 -10.18 0.91
C ALA A 160 -14.72 -11.30 1.59
N LEU A 161 -15.24 -12.54 1.53
CA LEU A 161 -14.53 -13.72 2.04
C LEU A 161 -13.26 -14.02 1.22
N ALA A 162 -13.39 -14.06 -0.11
CA ALA A 162 -12.26 -14.37 -1.00
C ALA A 162 -11.14 -13.32 -0.95
N ILE A 163 -11.48 -12.04 -0.80
CA ILE A 163 -10.51 -10.95 -0.64
C ILE A 163 -9.78 -11.12 0.68
N THR A 164 -10.51 -11.33 1.78
CA THR A 164 -9.90 -11.45 3.11
C THR A 164 -9.01 -12.68 3.22
N SER A 165 -9.32 -13.79 2.53
CA SER A 165 -8.46 -14.98 2.54
C SER A 165 -7.12 -14.80 1.83
N VAL A 166 -6.90 -13.73 1.07
CA VAL A 166 -5.61 -13.47 0.40
C VAL A 166 -4.48 -13.27 1.41
N SER A 167 -4.75 -12.74 2.60
CA SER A 167 -3.70 -12.58 3.62
C SER A 167 -3.05 -13.92 4.00
N ASN A 168 -3.78 -15.03 3.84
CA ASN A 168 -3.26 -16.38 4.10
C ASN A 168 -2.21 -16.83 3.07
N SER A 169 -2.13 -16.18 1.90
CA SER A 169 -1.10 -16.47 0.90
C SER A 169 0.18 -15.66 1.09
N TYR A 170 0.21 -14.69 2.01
CA TYR A 170 1.42 -13.94 2.31
C TYR A 170 2.43 -14.83 3.05
N LYS A 171 3.73 -14.52 2.90
CA LYS A 171 4.79 -15.24 3.62
C LYS A 171 4.55 -15.05 5.12
N GLN A 172 4.21 -16.15 5.80
CA GLN A 172 4.14 -16.20 7.26
C GLN A 172 5.49 -16.71 7.79
N THR A 173 6.08 -15.98 8.72
CA THR A 173 7.32 -16.36 9.40
C THR A 173 7.00 -17.05 10.71
N THR A 174 7.90 -17.90 11.20
CA THR A 174 7.74 -18.54 12.52
C THR A 174 7.76 -17.54 13.67
N SER A 175 8.34 -16.36 13.43
CA SER A 175 8.39 -15.20 14.33
C SER A 175 7.11 -14.35 14.33
N GLY A 176 6.06 -14.72 13.60
CA GLY A 176 4.77 -14.03 13.64
C GLY A 176 4.61 -12.86 12.64
N TRP A 177 5.58 -12.67 11.75
CA TRP A 177 5.51 -11.66 10.69
C TRP A 177 4.84 -12.20 9.43
N SER A 178 4.03 -11.34 8.80
CA SER A 178 3.41 -11.52 7.50
C SER A 178 4.04 -10.52 6.51
N ILE A 179 4.60 -11.03 5.40
CA ILE A 179 5.27 -10.21 4.38
C ILE A 179 4.67 -10.51 3.00
N ALA A 180 4.22 -9.46 2.32
CA ALA A 180 3.71 -9.55 0.95
C ALA A 180 4.77 -9.05 -0.04
N LEU A 181 5.29 -9.95 -0.87
CA LEU A 181 6.31 -9.65 -1.89
C LEU A 181 5.78 -9.81 -3.32
N ASP A 182 4.84 -10.73 -3.55
CA ASP A 182 4.48 -11.11 -4.92
C ASP A 182 3.57 -10.09 -5.62
N ASN A 183 4.07 -9.51 -6.72
CA ASN A 183 3.32 -8.67 -7.66
C ASN A 183 2.58 -7.48 -7.05
N ILE A 184 3.04 -6.98 -5.89
CA ILE A 184 2.49 -5.76 -5.29
C ILE A 184 2.79 -4.59 -6.23
N GLY A 185 1.79 -3.76 -6.50
CA GLY A 185 1.88 -2.68 -7.49
C GLY A 185 1.81 -3.15 -8.96
N THR A 186 2.11 -4.40 -9.29
CA THR A 186 2.16 -4.95 -10.67
C THR A 186 1.29 -6.21 -10.82
N TYR A 187 0.06 -6.14 -10.31
CA TYR A 187 -0.82 -7.31 -10.10
C TYR A 187 -1.16 -8.17 -11.33
N ALA A 188 -1.09 -7.62 -12.55
CA ALA A 188 -1.64 -8.23 -13.76
C ALA A 188 -3.06 -8.78 -13.51
N ASN A 189 -3.27 -10.10 -13.66
CA ASN A 189 -4.55 -10.76 -13.47
C ASN A 189 -4.77 -11.31 -12.04
N ASN A 190 -3.92 -10.93 -11.08
CA ASN A 190 -4.10 -11.29 -9.67
C ASN A 190 -5.13 -10.36 -9.01
N TYR A 191 -6.40 -10.50 -9.41
CA TYR A 191 -7.50 -9.63 -9.02
C TYR A 191 -7.73 -9.60 -7.51
N LEU A 192 -7.59 -10.75 -6.83
CA LEU A 192 -7.79 -10.82 -5.38
C LEU A 192 -6.68 -10.09 -4.62
N THR A 193 -5.42 -10.23 -5.05
CA THR A 193 -4.30 -9.45 -4.48
C THR A 193 -4.48 -7.96 -4.74
N ARG A 194 -4.89 -7.58 -5.96
CA ARG A 194 -5.22 -6.18 -6.26
C ARG A 194 -6.35 -5.65 -5.37
N ALA A 195 -7.36 -6.46 -5.08
CA ALA A 195 -8.52 -6.08 -4.27
C ALA A 195 -8.19 -5.94 -2.78
N ILE A 196 -7.44 -6.88 -2.18
CA ILE A 196 -7.03 -6.78 -0.77
C ILE A 196 -6.10 -5.57 -0.56
N ILE A 197 -5.21 -5.30 -1.51
CA ILE A 197 -4.35 -4.11 -1.44
C ILE A 197 -5.16 -2.84 -1.67
N ALA A 198 -6.14 -2.81 -2.59
CA ALA A 198 -7.03 -1.64 -2.72
C ALA A 198 -7.85 -1.38 -1.43
N LYS A 199 -8.19 -2.43 -0.68
CA LYS A 199 -8.92 -2.34 0.59
C LYS A 199 -8.05 -1.80 1.74
N PHE A 200 -6.82 -2.28 1.89
CA PHE A 200 -5.99 -2.01 3.07
C PHE A 200 -4.75 -1.16 2.82
N GLY A 201 -4.29 -1.02 1.57
CA GLY A 201 -3.04 -0.37 1.20
C GLY A 201 -3.11 0.26 -0.19
N LEU A 202 -4.15 1.04 -0.46
CA LEU A 202 -4.35 1.68 -1.77
C LEU A 202 -3.09 2.47 -2.17
N ALA A 203 -2.65 2.30 -3.43
CA ALA A 203 -1.36 2.80 -3.92
C ALA A 203 -0.13 2.26 -3.17
N ALA A 204 -0.17 1.00 -2.75
CA ALA A 204 1.03 0.28 -2.35
C ALA A 204 2.09 0.34 -3.46
N ASN A 205 3.32 0.59 -3.04
CA ASN A 205 4.48 0.57 -3.91
C ASN A 205 4.82 -0.86 -4.34
N PRO A 206 5.48 -1.03 -5.50
CA PRO A 206 6.20 -2.25 -5.80
C PRO A 206 7.25 -2.58 -4.71
N PRO A 207 7.54 -3.87 -4.47
CA PRO A 207 8.50 -4.31 -3.46
C PRO A 207 9.89 -3.67 -3.63
N GLU A 208 10.32 -3.40 -4.87
CA GLU A 208 11.62 -2.79 -5.15
C GLU A 208 11.74 -1.38 -4.55
N ASP A 209 10.61 -0.68 -4.41
CA ASP A 209 10.54 0.65 -3.79
C ASP A 209 10.34 0.54 -2.27
N SER A 210 9.41 -0.30 -1.83
CA SER A 210 9.22 -0.54 -0.40
C SER A 210 8.55 -1.87 -0.07
N VAL A 211 9.03 -2.51 1.00
CA VAL A 211 8.43 -3.73 1.59
C VAL A 211 7.89 -3.44 2.98
N TYR A 212 6.78 -4.10 3.31
CA TYR A 212 6.09 -4.01 4.59
C TYR A 212 6.06 -5.39 5.22
N ALA A 213 6.66 -5.52 6.41
CA ALA A 213 6.50 -6.67 7.27
C ALA A 213 5.55 -6.29 8.40
N SER A 214 4.36 -6.89 8.43
CA SER A 214 3.35 -6.64 9.45
C SER A 214 3.34 -7.79 10.45
N PHE A 215 3.38 -7.46 11.74
CA PHE A 215 3.27 -8.43 12.81
C PHE A 215 1.82 -8.88 12.92
N ALA A 216 1.56 -10.11 12.46
CA ALA A 216 0.24 -10.72 12.35
C ALA A 216 0.38 -12.22 12.64
N PRO A 217 0.70 -12.58 13.90
CA PRO A 217 0.98 -13.96 14.25
C PRO A 217 -0.25 -14.84 14.04
N GLN A 218 -0.02 -16.06 13.53
CA GLN A 218 -1.06 -17.10 13.45
C GLN A 218 -1.30 -17.80 14.79
N ASP A 219 -0.36 -17.64 15.73
CA ASP A 219 -0.43 -18.16 17.10
C ASP A 219 -0.78 -17.02 18.05
N GLU A 220 -1.97 -17.10 18.67
CA GLU A 220 -2.47 -16.10 19.63
C GLU A 220 -1.49 -15.87 20.80
N ARG A 221 -0.63 -16.85 21.13
CA ARG A 221 0.37 -16.71 22.20
C ARG A 221 1.50 -15.72 21.86
N LEU A 222 1.64 -15.36 20.59
CA LEU A 222 2.59 -14.36 20.11
C LEU A 222 1.96 -12.97 20.01
N GLU A 223 0.65 -12.82 20.24
CA GLU A 223 0.01 -11.50 20.24
C GLU A 223 0.63 -10.57 21.29
N LEU A 224 0.70 -9.28 20.95
CA LEU A 224 1.28 -8.26 21.82
C LEU A 224 0.15 -7.50 22.50
N ASP A 225 -0.01 -7.68 23.81
CA ASP A 225 -0.82 -6.77 24.63
C ASP A 225 0.06 -5.62 25.16
N GLY A 226 -0.22 -4.39 24.71
CA GLY A 226 0.55 -3.19 25.00
C GLY A 226 0.55 -2.73 26.47
N GLU A 227 -0.14 -3.44 27.38
CA GLU A 227 0.08 -3.31 28.84
C GLU A 227 1.39 -3.96 29.30
N ASN A 228 2.03 -4.80 28.47
CA ASN A 228 3.27 -5.50 28.78
C ASN A 228 4.48 -4.86 28.09
N MET A 229 5.67 -5.14 28.63
CA MET A 229 6.94 -4.80 27.99
C MET A 229 7.39 -5.92 27.04
N TYR A 230 7.74 -5.54 25.81
CA TYR A 230 8.35 -6.39 24.80
C TYR A 230 9.62 -5.75 24.25
N SER A 231 10.51 -6.60 23.74
CA SER A 231 11.70 -6.22 22.99
C SER A 231 11.73 -6.98 21.67
N ILE A 232 12.29 -6.35 20.64
CA ILE A 232 12.74 -7.02 19.42
C ILE A 232 14.22 -6.75 19.27
N HIS A 233 15.00 -7.83 19.28
CA HIS A 233 16.45 -7.80 19.18
C HIS A 233 16.88 -8.09 17.76
N PHE A 234 17.56 -7.15 17.12
CA PHE A 234 18.21 -7.35 15.83
C PHE A 234 19.71 -7.55 16.05
N GLU A 235 20.22 -8.70 15.64
CA GLU A 235 21.66 -8.83 15.40
C GLU A 235 22.10 -7.81 14.34
N LYS A 236 23.39 -7.45 14.34
CA LYS A 236 23.94 -6.42 13.43
C LYS A 236 23.59 -6.68 11.96
N ASP A 237 23.63 -7.94 11.52
CA ASP A 237 23.31 -8.37 10.16
C ASP A 237 21.81 -8.61 9.92
N GLN A 238 20.99 -8.53 10.97
CA GLN A 238 19.53 -8.65 10.91
C GLN A 238 18.80 -7.30 10.95
N ILE A 239 19.48 -6.19 11.27
CA ILE A 239 18.91 -4.83 11.19
C ILE A 239 18.24 -4.66 9.80
N PRO A 240 17.00 -4.12 9.72
CA PRO A 240 16.24 -4.11 8.47
C PRO A 240 17.04 -3.55 7.28
N PRO A 241 17.37 -4.38 6.26
CA PRO A 241 18.34 -3.98 5.25
C PRO A 241 17.65 -3.15 4.17
N ALA A 242 17.66 -1.84 4.37
CA ALA A 242 17.06 -0.84 3.50
C ALA A 242 18.10 0.19 3.04
N ARG A 243 18.12 0.51 1.75
CA ARG A 243 19.03 1.47 1.13
C ARG A 243 18.79 2.91 1.60
N PHE A 244 17.52 3.30 1.75
CA PHE A 244 17.17 4.67 2.09
C PHE A 244 16.96 4.81 3.59
N PHE A 245 15.95 4.14 4.13
CA PHE A 245 15.68 4.06 5.56
C PHE A 245 14.72 2.91 5.83
N TRP A 246 14.64 2.52 7.09
CA TRP A 246 13.56 1.66 7.59
C TRP A 246 12.82 2.37 8.73
N SER A 247 11.60 1.91 9.00
CA SER A 247 10.83 2.35 10.16
C SER A 247 10.07 1.20 10.79
N LEU A 248 9.94 1.20 12.12
CA LEU A 248 9.04 0.35 12.87
C LEU A 248 7.94 1.22 13.47
N THR A 249 6.67 0.90 13.24
CA THR A 249 5.52 1.69 13.73
C THR A 249 4.52 0.79 14.42
N VAL A 250 3.97 1.25 15.55
CA VAL A 250 2.99 0.52 16.36
C VAL A 250 1.59 1.09 16.13
N TYR A 251 0.62 0.20 16.02
CA TYR A 251 -0.79 0.52 15.84
C TYR A 251 -1.64 -0.26 16.85
N ASP A 252 -2.79 0.29 17.20
CA ASP A 252 -3.84 -0.50 17.86
C ASP A 252 -4.49 -1.51 16.88
N ARG A 253 -5.41 -2.31 17.39
CA ARG A 253 -6.19 -3.29 16.59
C ARG A 253 -6.94 -2.65 15.41
N ASP A 254 -7.34 -1.40 15.53
CA ASP A 254 -8.12 -0.69 14.50
C ASP A 254 -7.21 -0.04 13.44
N GLY A 255 -5.89 -0.12 13.62
CA GLY A 255 -4.88 0.38 12.69
C GLY A 255 -4.51 1.85 12.93
N PHE A 256 -4.88 2.43 14.07
CA PHE A 256 -4.52 3.80 14.43
C PHE A 256 -3.21 3.85 15.23
N MET A 257 -2.47 4.95 15.06
CA MET A 257 -1.31 5.23 15.90
C MET A 257 -1.75 5.50 17.34
N ILE A 258 -1.05 4.91 18.30
CA ILE A 258 -1.42 4.99 19.72
C ILE A 258 -0.97 6.35 20.30
N PRO A 259 -1.89 7.26 20.68
CA PRO A 259 -1.54 8.55 21.26
C PRO A 259 -0.69 8.39 22.53
N ASN A 260 0.39 9.18 22.63
CA ASN A 260 1.26 9.20 23.81
C ASN A 260 1.93 10.57 23.97
N GLU A 261 2.44 10.84 25.17
CA GLU A 261 3.02 12.13 25.55
C GLU A 261 4.26 12.49 24.71
N LEU A 262 5.03 11.50 24.29
CA LEU A 262 6.20 11.69 23.42
C LEU A 262 5.83 11.99 21.96
N ARG A 263 4.55 11.81 21.59
CA ARG A 263 4.08 11.83 20.19
C ARG A 263 4.93 10.91 19.30
N ARG A 264 5.34 9.77 19.86
CA ARG A 264 6.20 8.78 19.20
C ARG A 264 5.40 7.52 18.91
N PHE A 265 5.10 7.30 17.64
CA PHE A 265 4.30 6.15 17.19
C PHE A 265 5.15 5.05 16.55
N GLY A 266 6.45 5.33 16.40
CA GLY A 266 7.40 4.50 15.71
C GLY A 266 8.81 5.05 15.83
N LEU A 267 9.76 4.25 15.37
CA LEU A 267 11.18 4.60 15.25
C LEU A 267 11.62 4.42 13.81
N ARG A 268 12.61 5.21 13.40
CA ARG A 268 13.21 5.16 12.07
C ARG A 268 14.70 4.90 12.22
N SER A 269 15.30 4.29 11.20
CA SER A 269 16.75 4.05 11.12
C SER A 269 17.61 5.31 11.23
N CYS A 270 16.97 6.47 11.08
CA CYS A 270 17.57 7.78 11.04
C CYS A 270 17.31 8.57 12.33
N ASP A 271 16.54 8.03 13.28
CA ASP A 271 16.43 8.60 14.62
C ASP A 271 17.73 8.33 15.41
N ASN A 272 17.91 9.00 16.55
CA ASN A 272 19.10 8.83 17.40
C ASN A 272 19.03 7.53 18.23
N LEU A 273 18.97 6.40 17.54
CA LEU A 273 18.93 5.07 18.12
C LEU A 273 20.28 4.70 18.76
N GLU A 274 20.21 4.04 19.91
CA GLU A 274 21.40 3.52 20.60
C GLU A 274 21.62 2.06 20.23
N TYR A 275 22.84 1.72 19.81
CA TYR A 275 23.22 0.38 19.38
C TYR A 275 24.07 -0.30 20.44
N GLY A 276 23.99 -1.63 20.51
CA GLY A 276 24.89 -2.45 21.31
C GLY A 276 26.34 -2.33 20.84
N SER A 277 27.31 -2.66 21.71
CA SER A 277 28.74 -2.61 21.36
C SER A 277 29.14 -3.58 20.24
N ASP A 278 28.35 -4.62 20.01
CA ASP A 278 28.47 -5.57 18.90
C ASP A 278 27.79 -5.08 17.61
N GLY A 279 27.09 -3.94 17.66
CA GLY A 279 26.32 -3.36 16.57
C GLY A 279 24.89 -3.88 16.46
N SER A 280 24.41 -4.65 17.45
CA SER A 280 23.00 -5.03 17.57
C SER A 280 22.10 -3.83 17.87
N LEU A 281 20.80 -4.02 17.68
CA LEU A 281 19.77 -3.03 17.99
C LEU A 281 18.59 -3.68 18.71
N ASP A 282 18.30 -3.21 19.91
CA ASP A 282 17.08 -3.54 20.64
C ASP A 282 16.06 -2.42 20.52
N ILE A 283 14.83 -2.75 20.14
CA ILE A 283 13.68 -1.83 20.18
C ILE A 283 12.67 -2.34 21.20
N TYR A 284 12.16 -1.44 22.04
CA TYR A 284 11.28 -1.76 23.15
C TYR A 284 9.88 -1.19 22.94
N LEU A 285 8.86 -2.00 23.26
CA LEU A 285 7.45 -1.63 23.22
C LEU A 285 6.87 -1.84 24.61
N GLY A 286 6.14 -0.88 25.15
CA GLY A 286 5.46 -1.08 26.43
C GLY A 286 5.03 0.23 27.09
N PRO A 287 4.29 0.18 28.22
CA PRO A 287 3.63 1.35 28.78
C PRO A 287 4.54 2.25 29.62
N ILE A 288 5.64 1.72 30.17
CA ILE A 288 6.47 2.41 31.15
C ILE A 288 7.94 2.32 30.73
N LYS A 289 8.63 3.46 30.73
CA LYS A 289 10.09 3.53 30.57
C LYS A 289 10.78 3.02 31.84
N THR A 290 11.77 2.14 31.70
CA THR A 290 12.65 1.69 32.80
C THR A 290 14.11 2.00 32.47
N ASP A 291 15.00 1.96 33.47
CA ASP A 291 16.44 2.23 33.26
C ASP A 291 17.20 1.12 32.50
N GLN A 292 16.53 0.01 32.17
CA GLN A 292 17.14 -1.14 31.51
C GLN A 292 17.42 -0.94 30.02
N PHE A 293 16.83 0.10 29.42
CA PHE A 293 16.97 0.40 28.00
C PHE A 293 16.96 1.91 27.74
N PRO A 294 17.53 2.40 26.62
CA PRO A 294 17.54 3.82 26.33
C PRO A 294 16.16 4.33 25.88
N GLU A 295 15.83 5.59 26.20
CA GLU A 295 14.54 6.16 25.81
C GLU A 295 14.40 6.26 24.30
N SER A 296 15.50 6.52 23.59
CA SER A 296 15.52 6.62 22.12
C SER A 296 15.04 5.35 21.40
N ASN A 297 15.18 4.19 22.03
CA ASN A 297 14.80 2.89 21.44
C ASN A 297 13.42 2.40 21.90
N TRP A 298 12.67 3.19 22.66
CA TRP A 298 11.39 2.78 23.23
C TRP A 298 10.21 3.49 22.57
N ILE A 299 9.13 2.74 22.33
CA ILE A 299 7.84 3.24 21.86
C ILE A 299 6.79 2.99 22.94
N PRO A 300 6.15 4.04 23.49
CA PRO A 300 5.06 3.88 24.45
C PRO A 300 3.87 3.14 23.84
N THR A 301 3.33 2.19 24.58
CA THR A 301 2.07 1.49 24.27
C THR A 301 1.09 1.61 25.43
N VAL A 302 -0.14 1.15 25.22
CA VAL A 302 -1.19 1.11 26.24
C VAL A 302 -1.87 -0.25 26.19
N LYS A 303 -2.65 -0.57 27.24
CA LYS A 303 -3.43 -1.79 27.32
C LYS A 303 -4.26 -2.04 26.06
N GLY A 304 -4.22 -3.28 25.59
CA GLY A 304 -4.93 -3.73 24.40
C GLY A 304 -3.98 -4.33 23.38
N LEU A 305 -4.53 -5.11 22.45
CA LEU A 305 -3.71 -5.71 21.39
C LEU A 305 -3.15 -4.63 20.47
N VAL A 306 -1.85 -4.75 20.22
CA VAL A 306 -1.11 -3.89 19.30
C VAL A 306 -0.53 -4.71 18.16
N THR A 307 -0.41 -4.09 16.99
CA THR A 307 0.32 -4.63 15.85
C THR A 307 1.48 -3.71 15.48
N VAL A 308 2.49 -4.28 14.84
CA VAL A 308 3.71 -3.58 14.46
C VAL A 308 3.91 -3.72 12.96
N THR A 309 4.31 -2.66 12.29
CA THR A 309 4.74 -2.73 10.88
C THR A 309 6.15 -2.21 10.73
N ILE A 310 7.04 -3.05 10.22
CA ILE A 310 8.37 -2.65 9.74
C ILE A 310 8.25 -2.33 8.25
N ARG A 311 8.71 -1.14 7.87
CA ARG A 311 8.73 -0.65 6.49
C ARG A 311 10.18 -0.48 6.06
N LEU A 312 10.53 -1.05 4.93
CA LEU A 312 11.87 -0.96 4.33
C LEU A 312 11.74 -0.16 3.04
N TYR A 313 12.45 0.96 2.92
CA TYR A 313 12.46 1.79 1.72
C TYR A 313 13.75 1.57 0.94
N GLY A 314 13.62 1.11 -0.31
CA GLY A 314 14.72 0.56 -1.09
C GLY A 314 15.30 -0.71 -0.47
N PRO A 315 14.50 -1.76 -0.24
CA PRO A 315 14.96 -2.99 0.41
C PRO A 315 16.07 -3.69 -0.36
N SER A 316 16.95 -4.40 0.35
CA SER A 316 18.00 -5.22 -0.25
C SER A 316 17.45 -6.44 -0.98
N SER A 317 18.30 -7.13 -1.75
CA SER A 317 17.94 -8.39 -2.39
C SER A 317 17.54 -9.50 -1.41
N ASP A 318 18.07 -9.49 -0.18
CA ASP A 318 17.72 -10.51 0.82
C ASP A 318 16.26 -10.40 1.25
N VAL A 319 15.73 -9.17 1.32
CA VAL A 319 14.31 -8.93 1.60
C VAL A 319 13.45 -9.35 0.41
N LEU A 320 13.84 -8.93 -0.80
CA LEU A 320 13.09 -9.21 -2.03
C LEU A 320 13.01 -10.71 -2.36
N THR A 321 14.02 -11.47 -1.94
CA THR A 321 14.06 -12.94 -2.11
C THR A 321 13.53 -13.70 -0.90
N GLY A 322 13.04 -13.00 0.13
CA GLY A 322 12.50 -13.60 1.34
C GLY A 322 13.52 -14.27 2.26
N ARG A 323 14.83 -14.02 2.07
CA ARG A 323 15.91 -14.49 2.95
C ARG A 323 15.99 -13.71 4.26
N TRP A 324 15.63 -12.43 4.23
CA TRP A 324 15.52 -11.63 5.44
C TRP A 324 14.10 -11.73 5.99
N GLU A 325 14.01 -11.90 7.31
CA GLU A 325 12.77 -11.77 8.07
C GLU A 325 13.06 -11.12 9.43
N PRO A 326 12.12 -10.33 9.98
CA PRO A 326 12.35 -9.72 11.27
C PRO A 326 12.32 -10.78 12.39
N PRO A 327 13.09 -10.58 13.46
CA PRO A 327 13.12 -11.50 14.60
C PRO A 327 11.81 -11.49 15.39
N ALA A 328 11.65 -12.48 16.26
CA ALA A 328 10.48 -12.57 17.14
C ALA A 328 10.55 -11.50 18.25
N PHE A 329 9.37 -11.06 18.71
CA PHE A 329 9.28 -10.30 19.95
C PHE A 329 9.51 -11.20 21.16
N SER A 330 10.21 -10.67 22.16
CA SER A 330 10.42 -11.30 23.46
C SER A 330 9.79 -10.44 24.55
N ARG A 331 9.04 -11.05 25.46
CA ARG A 331 8.53 -10.36 26.65
C ARG A 331 9.69 -10.01 27.57
N VAL A 332 9.77 -8.77 28.01
CA VAL A 332 10.75 -8.32 28.99
C VAL A 332 10.12 -8.48 30.38
N ALA A 333 10.88 -9.06 31.31
CA ALA A 333 10.42 -9.15 32.70
C ALA A 333 10.29 -7.73 33.28
N ASN A 334 9.14 -7.43 33.88
CA ASN A 334 8.87 -6.15 34.52
C ASN A 334 9.82 -5.89 35.70
#